data_AF-A0AAU5AT77-F1
#
_entry.id   AF-A0AAU5AT77-F1
#
_cell.length_a   1.000
_cell.length_b   1.000
_cell.length_c   1.000
_cell.angle_alpha   90.00
_cell.angle_beta   90.00
_cell.angle_gamma   90.00
#
_symmetry.space_group_name_H-M   'P 1'
#
loop_
_entity.id
_entity.type
_entity.pdbx_description
1 polymer ?
#
loop_
_entity_poly.entity_id
_entity_poly.type
_entity_poly.pdbx_seq_one_letter_code
_entity_poly.pdbx_strand_id
1 'polypeptide(L)'
;MTNQPVFVLGDELRALERAGFETEAEFQELLARHPRVLDFGSLADGRPLRLVLVAREMGVPTGAEGAPAYWLDHLFVDADGVPTLVEVKRATDTRIRREVVGQMLDYAANAARYWPAALLRHSFEDTCAKDGRSLEEAYGELLGDRGDQGEHGDRSAEEFWTTVEERLAAGQMRLLFVADQIPLELRAIVEFLNRQMRQIDVYAVELTQYRGGGDLRVLVPRVHGEVATAAKSPSGRTTQRTTRDDMDAAIRSRTDPDVRRTATALLDHAAAKGRLECGTAKYRSMRAYYRVSGRGVPVATLSLHDDPAKDDLSFAFGSITYHLGHDRAAAFAASLPSLPGLTERLAALPAKGYNGWPSVSLPVLAADPTALEAVLSAIEGLVAGEEQPQTSG
;
A
#
# COMPACT_ATOMS: atom_id res chain seq x y z
N MET A 1 4.88 -22.38 31.44
CA MET A 1 6.25 -21.87 31.17
C MET A 1 6.84 -21.43 32.49
N THR A 2 8.04 -21.90 32.81
CA THR A 2 8.79 -21.55 34.04
C THR A 2 9.09 -20.05 34.05
N ASN A 3 8.82 -19.40 35.18
CA ASN A 3 9.04 -17.97 35.39
C ASN A 3 10.56 -17.73 35.52
N GLN A 4 11.26 -17.70 34.39
CA GLN A 4 12.70 -17.47 34.37
C GLN A 4 12.96 -15.97 34.53
N PRO A 5 13.78 -15.56 35.53
CA PRO A 5 14.14 -14.16 35.68
C PRO A 5 15.01 -13.70 34.50
N VAL A 6 14.77 -12.48 34.04
CA VAL A 6 15.64 -11.79 33.07
C VAL A 6 16.59 -10.91 33.87
N PHE A 7 17.86 -10.88 33.50
CA PHE A 7 18.86 -10.05 34.19
C PHE A 7 19.28 -8.88 33.32
N VAL A 8 19.46 -7.71 33.93
CA VAL A 8 20.08 -6.53 33.31
C VAL A 8 21.40 -6.28 34.02
N LEU A 9 22.48 -6.14 33.25
CA LEU A 9 23.82 -5.84 33.74
C LEU A 9 24.15 -4.37 33.43
N GLY A 10 24.18 -3.54 34.48
CA GLY A 10 24.81 -2.22 34.45
C GLY A 10 26.14 -2.28 35.20
N ASP A 11 26.35 -1.38 36.16
CA ASP A 11 27.45 -1.49 37.13
C ASP A 11 27.29 -2.71 38.06
N GLU A 12 26.04 -3.16 38.26
CA GLU A 12 25.68 -4.36 39.01
C GLU A 12 24.65 -5.20 38.24
N LEU A 13 24.62 -6.50 38.50
CA LEU A 13 23.65 -7.43 37.94
C LEU A 13 22.32 -7.34 38.71
N ARG A 14 21.23 -6.99 38.01
CA ARG A 14 19.89 -6.88 38.60
C ARG A 14 18.96 -7.90 37.96
N ALA A 15 18.32 -8.71 38.79
CA ALA A 15 17.23 -9.59 38.37
C ALA A 15 15.96 -8.77 38.16
N LEU A 16 15.25 -9.04 37.08
CA LEU A 16 13.93 -8.49 36.77
C LEU A 16 12.89 -9.60 36.92
N GLU A 17 11.75 -9.23 37.47
CA GLU A 17 10.62 -10.13 37.64
C GLU A 17 9.65 -9.96 36.49
N ARG A 18 9.11 -11.09 36.00
CA ARG A 18 8.05 -11.06 35.00
C ARG A 18 6.81 -10.41 35.61
N ALA A 19 6.28 -9.40 34.92
CA ALA A 19 5.04 -8.73 35.28
C ALA A 19 4.05 -8.83 34.11
N GLY A 20 2.76 -8.88 34.42
CA GLY A 20 1.70 -8.67 33.43
C GLY A 20 1.37 -7.19 33.30
N PHE A 21 0.56 -6.85 32.29
CA PHE A 21 -0.06 -5.53 32.18
C PHE A 21 -1.26 -5.42 33.12
N GLU A 22 -1.43 -4.27 33.77
CA GLU A 22 -2.47 -4.06 34.78
C GLU A 22 -3.85 -3.95 34.14
N THR A 23 -3.93 -3.31 32.97
CA THR A 23 -5.14 -3.13 32.18
C THR A 23 -4.87 -3.26 30.68
N GLU A 24 -5.91 -3.55 29.89
CA GLU A 24 -5.80 -3.50 28.42
C GLU A 24 -5.49 -2.08 27.94
N ALA A 25 -6.11 -1.07 28.54
CA ALA A 25 -5.84 0.34 28.24
C ALA A 25 -4.37 0.75 28.45
N GLU A 26 -3.73 0.28 29.54
CA GLU A 26 -2.28 0.51 29.75
C GLU A 26 -1.45 -0.11 28.62
N PHE A 27 -1.81 -1.32 28.19
CA PHE A 27 -1.11 -2.03 27.13
C PHE A 27 -1.30 -1.33 25.78
N GLN A 28 -2.52 -0.91 25.48
CA GLN A 28 -2.81 -0.11 24.29
C GLN A 28 -2.03 1.20 24.28
N GLU A 29 -2.05 1.95 25.39
CA GLU A 29 -1.30 3.20 25.53
C GLU A 29 0.22 3.00 25.31
N LEU A 30 0.77 1.91 25.85
CA LEU A 30 2.18 1.57 25.66
C LEU A 30 2.54 1.40 24.18
N LEU A 31 1.72 0.66 23.43
CA LEU A 31 1.96 0.40 22.01
C LEU A 31 1.76 1.65 21.16
N ALA A 32 0.77 2.48 21.50
CA ALA A 32 0.56 3.77 20.85
C ALA A 32 1.76 4.72 21.01
N ARG A 33 2.31 4.81 22.23
CA ARG A 33 3.48 5.67 22.53
C ARG A 33 4.80 5.10 22.04
N HIS A 34 4.91 3.78 21.94
CA HIS A 34 6.14 3.09 21.57
C HIS A 34 5.88 2.05 20.48
N PRO A 35 5.45 2.48 19.27
CA PRO A 35 5.10 1.57 18.17
C PRO A 35 6.28 0.72 17.73
N ARG A 36 7.51 1.17 17.99
CA ARG A 36 8.76 0.44 17.74
C ARG A 36 8.83 -0.97 18.34
N VAL A 37 8.03 -1.24 19.37
CA VAL A 37 7.91 -2.60 19.94
C VAL A 37 7.31 -3.59 18.93
N LEU A 38 6.59 -3.09 17.93
CA LEU A 38 5.92 -3.84 16.86
C LEU A 38 6.64 -3.75 15.50
N ASP A 39 7.83 -3.12 15.43
CA ASP A 39 8.63 -2.97 14.20
C ASP A 39 9.40 -4.27 13.87
N PHE A 40 8.68 -5.39 13.75
CA PHE A 40 9.28 -6.67 13.40
C PHE A 40 9.23 -6.90 11.90
N GLY A 41 10.41 -7.02 11.27
CA GLY A 41 10.56 -7.32 9.85
C GLY A 41 11.17 -6.19 9.02
N SER A 42 10.94 -6.24 7.71
CA SER A 42 11.52 -5.30 6.75
C SER A 42 10.51 -4.94 5.66
N LEU A 43 10.64 -3.74 5.13
CA LEU A 43 9.92 -3.25 3.96
C LEU A 43 10.38 -3.98 2.69
N ALA A 44 9.66 -3.78 1.58
CA ALA A 44 9.96 -4.43 0.31
C ALA A 44 11.36 -4.07 -0.24
N ASP A 45 11.90 -2.91 0.16
CA ASP A 45 13.23 -2.42 -0.20
C ASP A 45 14.33 -2.82 0.81
N GLY A 46 14.01 -3.67 1.79
CA GLY A 46 14.96 -4.18 2.79
C GLY A 46 15.23 -3.21 3.95
N ARG A 47 14.64 -2.01 3.95
CA ARG A 47 14.66 -1.13 5.13
C ARG A 47 13.90 -1.76 6.29
N PRO A 48 14.24 -1.47 7.56
CA PRO A 48 13.47 -1.96 8.69
C PRO A 48 12.02 -1.47 8.60
N LEU A 49 11.07 -2.35 8.92
CA LEU A 49 9.67 -1.96 9.07
C LEU A 49 9.58 -0.88 10.15
N ARG A 50 8.78 0.15 9.89
CA ARG A 50 8.46 1.18 10.87
C ARG A 50 6.97 1.46 10.83
N LEU A 51 6.31 1.21 11.94
CA LEU A 51 4.89 1.48 12.12
C LEU A 51 4.69 2.87 12.71
N VAL A 52 3.83 3.64 12.05
CA VAL A 52 3.39 4.95 12.52
C VAL A 52 1.89 4.86 12.84
N LEU A 53 1.52 5.35 14.02
CA LEU A 53 0.15 5.30 14.52
C LEU A 53 -0.73 6.26 13.71
N VAL A 54 -1.78 5.73 13.10
CA VAL A 54 -2.83 6.52 12.42
C VAL A 54 -3.90 6.92 13.43
N ALA A 55 -4.41 5.95 14.19
CA ALA A 55 -5.46 6.18 15.17
C ALA A 55 -5.48 5.08 16.22
N ARG A 56 -5.86 5.47 17.44
CA ARG A 56 -6.36 4.56 18.48
C ARG A 56 -7.86 4.49 18.40
N GLU A 57 -8.43 3.34 18.78
CA GLU A 57 -9.87 3.11 18.80
C GLU A 57 -10.53 3.54 17.48
N MET A 58 -9.92 3.13 16.36
CA MET A 58 -10.38 3.51 15.03
C MET A 58 -11.77 2.92 14.79
N GLY A 59 -12.75 3.80 14.56
CA GLY A 59 -14.12 3.38 14.30
C GLY A 59 -14.24 2.60 12.99
N VAL A 60 -14.89 1.43 13.05
CA VAL A 60 -15.21 0.60 11.88
C VAL A 60 -16.71 0.69 11.60
N PRO A 61 -17.12 1.40 10.52
CA PRO A 61 -18.51 1.41 10.09
C PRO A 61 -18.93 0.05 9.53
N THR A 62 -20.17 -0.35 9.75
CA THR A 62 -20.79 -1.55 9.15
C THR A 62 -21.82 -1.21 8.07
N GLY A 63 -21.93 0.07 7.71
CA GLY A 63 -22.90 0.63 6.76
C GLY A 63 -22.54 2.05 6.35
N ALA A 64 -23.15 2.54 5.25
CA ALA A 64 -22.86 3.86 4.68
C ALA A 64 -23.39 5.03 5.53
N GLU A 65 -24.42 4.80 6.33
CA GLU A 65 -24.97 5.79 7.26
C GLU A 65 -25.18 5.12 8.63
N GLY A 66 -24.21 5.33 9.53
CA GLY A 66 -24.26 4.81 10.89
C GLY A 66 -23.02 5.17 11.69
N ALA A 67 -23.17 5.32 13.00
CA ALA A 67 -22.03 5.39 13.91
C ALA A 67 -21.22 4.08 13.81
N PRO A 68 -19.90 4.10 14.10
CA PRO A 68 -19.10 2.89 14.15
C PRO A 68 -19.75 1.83 15.05
N ALA A 69 -19.90 0.62 14.54
CA ALA A 69 -20.44 -0.48 15.34
C ALA A 69 -19.38 -1.10 16.25
N TYR A 70 -18.12 -0.95 15.86
CA TYR A 70 -16.95 -1.51 16.53
C TYR A 70 -15.78 -0.54 16.45
N TRP A 71 -14.79 -0.76 17.32
CA TRP A 71 -13.55 0.00 17.37
C TRP A 71 -12.38 -0.95 17.30
N LEU A 72 -11.47 -0.68 16.37
CA LEU A 72 -10.18 -1.34 16.27
C LEU A 72 -9.22 -0.65 17.24
N ASP A 73 -8.53 -1.40 18.09
CA ASP A 73 -7.66 -0.81 19.13
C ASP A 73 -6.60 0.14 18.54
N HIS A 74 -5.89 -0.28 17.49
CA HIS A 74 -4.98 0.60 16.76
C HIS A 74 -4.97 0.34 15.27
N LEU A 75 -4.93 1.43 14.51
CA LEU A 75 -4.56 1.42 13.10
C LEU A 75 -3.16 2.05 12.96
N PHE A 76 -2.25 1.29 12.37
CA PHE A 76 -0.91 1.75 11.99
C PHE A 76 -0.76 1.74 10.47
N VAL A 77 0.28 2.42 9.99
CA VAL A 77 0.72 2.36 8.60
C VAL A 77 2.25 2.38 8.54
N ASP A 78 2.83 1.85 7.47
CA ASP A 78 4.26 1.95 7.19
C ASP A 78 4.57 2.88 6.00
N ALA A 79 5.86 3.09 5.74
CA ALA A 79 6.34 3.95 4.66
C ALA A 79 6.00 3.45 3.23
N ASP A 80 5.63 2.17 3.07
CA ASP A 80 5.16 1.62 1.79
C ASP A 80 3.64 1.78 1.64
N GLY A 81 2.97 2.37 2.63
CA GLY A 81 1.53 2.61 2.69
C GLY A 81 0.73 1.39 3.13
N VAL A 82 1.35 0.34 3.69
CA VAL A 82 0.64 -0.87 4.08
C VAL A 82 -0.04 -0.68 5.45
N PRO A 83 -1.38 -0.67 5.51
CA PRO A 83 -2.13 -0.53 6.76
C PRO A 83 -1.96 -1.78 7.62
N THR A 84 -1.84 -1.55 8.93
CA THR A 84 -1.62 -2.59 9.94
C THR A 84 -2.66 -2.44 11.04
N LEU A 85 -3.62 -3.35 11.06
CA LEU A 85 -4.71 -3.40 12.03
C LEU A 85 -4.25 -4.21 13.24
N VAL A 86 -4.32 -3.62 14.43
CA VAL A 86 -3.83 -4.23 15.67
C VAL A 86 -4.97 -4.34 16.67
N GLU A 87 -5.14 -5.54 17.21
CA GLU A 87 -6.05 -5.82 18.32
C GLU A 87 -5.24 -6.33 19.50
N VAL A 88 -5.45 -5.71 20.66
CA VAL A 88 -4.66 -5.91 21.88
C VAL A 88 -5.54 -6.62 22.90
N LYS A 89 -5.03 -7.71 23.48
CA LYS A 89 -5.74 -8.43 24.53
C LYS A 89 -4.78 -8.90 25.62
N ARG A 90 -5.30 -9.09 26.83
CA ARG A 90 -4.57 -9.70 27.94
C ARG A 90 -4.85 -11.20 28.03
N ALA A 91 -3.85 -12.00 28.39
CA ALA A 91 -3.90 -13.46 28.52
C ALA A 91 -5.01 -13.97 29.44
N THR A 92 -5.42 -13.16 30.42
CA THR A 92 -6.54 -13.46 31.31
C THR A 92 -7.90 -13.47 30.59
N ASP A 93 -7.99 -12.92 29.38
CA ASP A 93 -9.20 -12.93 28.58
C ASP A 93 -9.33 -14.22 27.76
N THR A 94 -10.13 -15.15 28.27
CA THR A 94 -10.40 -16.44 27.61
C THR A 94 -11.24 -16.31 26.32
N ARG A 95 -11.74 -15.12 25.98
CA ARG A 95 -12.47 -14.79 24.74
C ARG A 95 -11.55 -14.51 23.55
N ILE A 96 -10.24 -14.32 23.80
CA ILE A 96 -9.19 -14.12 22.78
C ILE A 96 -9.28 -15.10 21.59
N ARG A 97 -9.85 -16.30 21.74
CA ARG A 97 -9.69 -17.36 20.75
C ARG A 97 -10.47 -17.18 19.45
N ARG A 98 -11.74 -16.76 19.50
CA ARG A 98 -12.65 -16.78 18.33
C ARG A 98 -13.27 -15.42 18.04
N GLU A 99 -13.60 -14.69 19.10
CA GLU A 99 -14.21 -13.38 18.99
C GLU A 99 -13.25 -12.39 18.33
N VAL A 100 -12.00 -12.35 18.81
CA VAL A 100 -10.96 -11.46 18.27
C VAL A 100 -10.66 -11.70 16.79
N VAL A 101 -10.68 -12.97 16.36
CA VAL A 101 -10.41 -13.34 14.97
C VAL A 101 -11.56 -12.93 14.07
N GLY A 102 -12.81 -13.17 14.52
CA GLY A 102 -14.00 -12.72 13.81
C GLY A 102 -14.01 -11.20 13.67
N GLN A 103 -13.82 -10.48 14.78
CA GLN A 103 -13.71 -9.02 14.81
C GLN A 103 -12.64 -8.50 13.84
N MET A 104 -11.43 -9.05 13.90
CA MET A 104 -10.35 -8.62 13.02
C MET A 104 -10.68 -8.83 11.53
N LEU A 105 -11.33 -9.95 11.18
CA LEU A 105 -11.75 -10.21 9.80
C LEU A 105 -12.89 -9.30 9.36
N ASP A 106 -13.83 -9.00 10.25
CA ASP A 106 -14.88 -8.01 10.00
C ASP A 106 -14.27 -6.62 9.78
N TYR A 107 -13.25 -6.23 10.56
CA TYR A 107 -12.54 -4.97 10.38
C TYR A 107 -11.83 -4.93 9.03
N ALA A 108 -11.06 -5.97 8.70
CA ALA A 108 -10.37 -6.07 7.42
C ALA A 108 -11.33 -5.99 6.22
N ALA A 109 -12.50 -6.64 6.31
CA ALA A 109 -13.52 -6.64 5.26
C ALA A 109 -14.20 -5.28 5.06
N ASN A 110 -14.31 -4.48 6.12
CA ASN A 110 -14.99 -3.18 6.10
C ASN A 110 -14.02 -2.00 5.87
N ALA A 111 -12.74 -2.14 6.23
CA ALA A 111 -11.72 -1.11 6.07
C ALA A 111 -11.67 -0.52 4.65
N ALA A 112 -11.64 -1.39 3.64
CA ALA A 112 -11.62 -1.00 2.22
C ALA A 112 -12.86 -0.20 1.77
N ARG A 113 -14.00 -0.38 2.43
CA ARG A 113 -15.27 0.22 2.03
C ARG A 113 -15.51 1.57 2.69
N TYR A 114 -14.94 1.78 3.88
CA TYR A 114 -15.35 2.88 4.76
C TYR A 114 -14.19 3.74 5.27
N TRP A 115 -12.94 3.41 4.95
CA TRP A 115 -11.78 4.24 5.27
C TRP A 115 -11.16 4.87 4.02
N PRO A 116 -11.79 5.90 3.44
CA PRO A 116 -11.19 6.65 2.33
C PRO A 116 -9.92 7.39 2.80
N ALA A 117 -9.04 7.72 1.86
CA ALA A 117 -7.78 8.42 2.13
C ALA A 117 -7.95 9.67 3.00
N ALA A 118 -9.00 10.46 2.73
CA ALA A 118 -9.30 11.67 3.50
C ALA A 118 -9.56 11.39 5.00
N LEU A 119 -10.28 10.29 5.32
CA LEU A 119 -10.54 9.91 6.71
C LEU A 119 -9.27 9.42 7.40
N LEU A 120 -8.47 8.60 6.72
CA LEU A 120 -7.22 8.07 7.24
C LEU A 120 -6.23 9.21 7.54
N ARG A 121 -6.10 10.15 6.60
CA ARG A 121 -5.31 11.38 6.75
C ARG A 121 -5.77 12.19 7.95
N HIS A 122 -7.06 12.52 8.03
CA HIS A 122 -7.60 13.31 9.15
C HIS A 122 -7.37 12.62 10.49
N SER A 123 -7.55 11.30 10.54
CA SER A 123 -7.36 10.50 11.75
C SER A 123 -5.89 10.52 12.23
N PHE A 124 -4.94 10.45 11.28
CA PHE A 124 -3.52 10.62 11.56
C PHE A 124 -3.17 12.03 12.07
N GLU A 125 -3.69 13.06 11.40
CA GLU A 125 -3.46 14.46 11.78
C GLU A 125 -4.04 14.77 13.17
N ASP A 126 -5.23 14.27 13.49
CA ASP A 126 -5.84 14.35 14.82
C ASP A 126 -4.99 13.65 15.90
N THR A 127 -4.46 12.47 15.58
CA THR A 127 -3.57 11.73 16.49
C THR A 127 -2.30 12.54 16.77
N CYS A 128 -1.68 13.12 15.73
CA CYS A 128 -0.51 13.98 15.89
C CYS A 128 -0.83 15.21 16.75
N ALA A 129 -1.98 15.85 16.54
CA ALA A 129 -2.42 17.01 17.31
C ALA A 129 -2.64 16.67 18.80
N LYS A 130 -3.28 15.51 19.09
CA LYS A 130 -3.48 15.02 20.46
C LYS A 130 -2.16 14.70 21.17
N ASP A 131 -1.19 14.18 20.43
CA ASP A 131 0.14 13.85 20.95
C ASP A 131 1.10 15.05 20.99
N GLY A 132 0.65 16.23 20.54
CA GLY A 132 1.46 17.46 20.52
C GLY A 132 2.64 17.40 19.53
N ARG A 133 2.57 16.53 18.52
CA ARG A 133 3.56 16.40 17.45
C ARG A 133 3.23 17.30 16.26
N SER A 134 4.26 17.89 15.66
CA SER A 134 4.09 18.60 14.40
C SER A 134 3.85 17.62 13.26
N LEU A 135 3.02 18.02 12.27
CA LEU A 135 2.78 17.19 11.08
C LEU A 135 4.06 17.01 10.25
N GLU A 136 4.95 18.00 10.24
CA GLU A 136 6.22 17.93 9.52
C GLU A 136 7.11 16.79 10.07
N GLU A 137 7.29 16.72 11.39
CA GLU A 137 8.03 15.63 12.04
C GLU A 137 7.33 14.27 11.83
N ALA A 138 6.00 14.25 11.85
CA ALA A 138 5.23 13.03 11.67
C ALA A 138 5.29 12.47 10.26
N TYR A 139 5.13 13.31 9.24
CA TYR A 139 5.32 12.91 7.85
C TYR A 139 6.80 12.64 7.53
N GLY A 140 7.75 13.34 8.16
CA GLY A 140 9.17 13.04 8.06
C GLY A 140 9.53 11.64 8.56
N GLU A 141 8.95 11.21 9.69
CA GLU A 141 9.12 9.84 10.19
C GLU A 141 8.47 8.80 9.26
N LEU A 142 7.27 9.09 8.77
CA LEU A 142 6.48 8.16 7.96
C LEU A 142 7.04 7.96 6.54
N LEU A 143 7.43 9.06 5.87
CA LEU A 143 7.88 9.04 4.47
C LEU A 143 9.41 8.92 4.36
N GLY A 144 10.15 9.29 5.42
CA GLY A 144 11.61 9.36 5.43
C GLY A 144 12.15 10.36 4.40
N ASP A 145 13.39 10.14 3.93
CA ASP A 145 14.08 10.97 2.92
C ASP A 145 13.40 10.99 1.53
N ARG A 146 12.28 10.28 1.34
CA ARG A 146 11.44 10.40 0.13
C ARG A 146 10.49 11.61 0.19
N GLY A 147 10.29 12.20 1.36
CA GLY A 147 9.57 13.45 1.52
C GLY A 147 10.43 14.62 1.07
N ASP A 148 10.17 15.12 -0.13
CA ASP A 148 10.78 16.36 -0.62
C ASP A 148 10.44 17.49 0.37
N GLN A 149 11.42 17.97 1.15
CA GLN A 149 11.28 19.03 2.16
C GLN A 149 11.13 20.43 1.53
N GLY A 150 10.44 20.52 0.39
CA GLY A 150 10.13 21.77 -0.32
C GLY A 150 8.64 22.10 -0.28
N GLU A 151 8.23 23.13 -1.04
CA GLU A 151 6.85 23.64 -1.23
C GLU A 151 5.81 22.60 -1.74
N HIS A 152 6.14 21.30 -1.69
CA HIS A 152 5.39 20.14 -2.21
C HIS A 152 5.02 19.10 -1.14
N GLY A 153 5.31 19.33 0.14
CA GLY A 153 5.03 18.38 1.24
C GLY A 153 3.57 17.90 1.32
N ASP A 154 2.61 18.79 1.09
CA ASP A 154 1.17 18.45 1.15
C ASP A 154 0.73 17.50 0.02
N ARG A 155 1.34 17.62 -1.18
CA ARG A 155 1.07 16.72 -2.31
C ARG A 155 1.64 15.32 -2.08
N SER A 156 2.78 15.21 -1.41
CA SER A 156 3.37 13.92 -1.04
C SER A 156 2.49 13.17 -0.03
N ALA A 157 1.89 13.88 0.93
CA ALA A 157 0.95 13.31 1.88
C ALA A 157 -0.33 12.81 1.20
N GLU A 158 -0.93 13.58 0.29
CA GLU A 158 -2.13 13.18 -0.45
C GLU A 158 -1.90 11.92 -1.30
N GLU A 159 -0.77 11.86 -2.03
CA GLU A 159 -0.38 10.68 -2.82
C GLU A 159 -0.16 9.45 -1.92
N PHE A 160 0.45 9.64 -0.74
CA PHE A 160 0.64 8.56 0.23
C PHE A 160 -0.69 7.99 0.71
N TRP A 161 -1.62 8.83 1.18
CA TRP A 161 -2.91 8.33 1.71
C TRP A 161 -3.79 7.69 0.64
N THR A 162 -3.69 8.17 -0.60
CA THR A 162 -4.30 7.51 -1.76
C THR A 162 -3.73 6.10 -1.94
N THR A 163 -2.41 5.93 -1.80
CA THR A 163 -1.77 4.60 -1.85
C THR A 163 -2.26 3.69 -0.73
N VAL A 164 -2.45 4.21 0.49
CA VAL A 164 -2.99 3.44 1.62
C VAL A 164 -4.42 2.95 1.32
N GLU A 165 -5.27 3.83 0.78
CA GLU A 165 -6.63 3.47 0.36
C GLU A 165 -6.64 2.40 -0.74
N GLU A 166 -5.80 2.55 -1.77
CA GLU A 166 -5.66 1.55 -2.84
C GLU A 166 -5.23 0.18 -2.30
N ARG A 167 -4.33 0.15 -1.32
CA ARG A 167 -3.89 -1.08 -0.66
C ARG A 167 -4.98 -1.71 0.18
N LEU A 168 -5.74 -0.92 0.95
CA LEU A 168 -6.92 -1.42 1.65
C LEU A 168 -7.91 -2.05 0.66
N ALA A 169 -8.23 -1.35 -0.44
CA ALA A 169 -9.12 -1.84 -1.49
C ALA A 169 -8.64 -3.14 -2.15
N ALA A 170 -7.32 -3.30 -2.29
CA ALA A 170 -6.69 -4.52 -2.81
C ALA A 170 -6.59 -5.66 -1.78
N GLY A 171 -6.94 -5.42 -0.52
CA GLY A 171 -6.76 -6.37 0.58
C GLY A 171 -5.31 -6.54 1.02
N GLN A 172 -4.44 -5.56 0.73
CA GLN A 172 -3.03 -5.54 1.11
C GLN A 172 -2.86 -4.88 2.46
N MET A 173 -2.86 -5.68 3.52
CA MET A 173 -2.82 -5.19 4.90
C MET A 173 -2.18 -6.21 5.84
N ARG A 174 -1.89 -5.77 7.06
CA ARG A 174 -1.42 -6.64 8.13
C ARG A 174 -2.44 -6.70 9.26
N LEU A 175 -2.66 -7.89 9.79
CA LEU A 175 -3.52 -8.15 10.94
C LEU A 175 -2.63 -8.63 12.10
N LEU A 176 -2.56 -7.86 13.17
CA LEU A 176 -1.71 -8.12 14.33
C LEU A 176 -2.57 -8.40 15.55
N PHE A 177 -2.41 -9.60 16.11
CA PHE A 177 -2.97 -9.94 17.41
C PHE A 177 -1.89 -9.78 18.47
N VAL A 178 -2.05 -8.84 19.40
CA VAL A 178 -1.03 -8.55 20.41
C VAL A 178 -1.53 -8.96 21.79
N ALA A 179 -0.73 -9.73 22.52
CA ALA A 179 -1.04 -10.11 23.90
C ALA A 179 0.22 -10.33 24.75
N ASP A 180 0.09 -10.35 26.07
CA ASP A 180 1.17 -10.73 26.99
C ASP A 180 1.45 -12.24 27.02
N GLN A 181 0.46 -13.03 26.57
CA GLN A 181 0.62 -14.44 26.25
C GLN A 181 -0.31 -14.83 25.09
N ILE A 182 0.26 -15.46 24.06
CA ILE A 182 -0.51 -15.93 22.91
C ILE A 182 -0.82 -17.43 23.09
N PRO A 183 -2.11 -17.84 23.17
CA PRO A 183 -2.50 -19.24 23.22
C PRO A 183 -2.06 -20.02 21.98
N LEU A 184 -1.75 -21.30 22.15
CA LEU A 184 -1.28 -22.15 21.04
C LEU A 184 -2.31 -22.25 19.92
N GLU A 185 -3.60 -22.23 20.26
CA GLU A 185 -4.72 -22.27 19.33
C GLU A 185 -4.77 -21.00 18.46
N LEU A 186 -4.52 -19.81 19.03
CA LEU A 186 -4.45 -18.58 18.24
C LEU A 186 -3.24 -18.62 17.30
N ARG A 187 -2.09 -19.15 17.74
CA ARG A 187 -0.92 -19.37 16.86
C ARG A 187 -1.28 -20.26 15.67
N ALA A 188 -1.98 -21.37 15.91
CA ALA A 188 -2.42 -22.29 14.85
C ALA A 188 -3.39 -21.62 13.86
N ILE A 189 -4.30 -20.77 14.35
CA ILE A 189 -5.21 -19.98 13.49
C ILE A 189 -4.40 -19.00 12.65
N VAL A 190 -3.48 -18.24 13.24
CA VAL A 190 -2.60 -17.30 12.52
C VAL A 190 -1.80 -18.01 11.43
N GLU A 191 -1.20 -19.15 11.72
CA GLU A 191 -0.47 -19.97 10.74
C GLU A 191 -1.38 -20.49 9.61
N PHE A 192 -2.61 -20.88 9.94
CA PHE A 192 -3.59 -21.27 8.94
C PHE A 192 -3.98 -20.10 8.03
N LEU A 193 -4.37 -18.96 8.62
CA LEU A 193 -4.76 -17.75 7.87
C LEU A 193 -3.62 -17.30 6.96
N ASN A 194 -2.38 -17.28 7.45
CA ASN A 194 -1.23 -16.96 6.62
C ASN A 194 -1.09 -17.91 5.44
N ARG A 195 -1.26 -19.22 5.61
CA ARG A 195 -1.14 -20.15 4.46
C ARG A 195 -2.20 -19.93 3.39
N GLN A 196 -3.39 -19.44 3.76
CA GLN A 196 -4.52 -19.27 2.84
C GLN A 196 -4.60 -17.85 2.25
N MET A 197 -4.26 -16.82 3.03
CA MET A 197 -4.41 -15.42 2.66
C MET A 197 -3.13 -14.86 2.04
N ARG A 198 -3.15 -14.67 0.71
CA ARG A 198 -1.97 -14.24 -0.05
C ARG A 198 -1.62 -12.75 0.07
N GLN A 199 -2.62 -11.89 0.21
CA GLN A 199 -2.42 -10.42 0.26
C GLN A 199 -2.43 -9.86 1.68
N ILE A 200 -2.91 -10.64 2.65
CA ILE A 200 -3.01 -10.25 4.05
C ILE A 200 -1.95 -11.00 4.84
N ASP A 201 -1.10 -10.28 5.54
CA ASP A 201 -0.18 -10.88 6.51
C ASP A 201 -0.78 -10.86 7.90
N VAL A 202 -0.74 -12.00 8.57
CA VAL A 202 -1.33 -12.17 9.89
C VAL A 202 -0.23 -12.52 10.87
N TYR A 203 -0.17 -11.83 12.00
CA TYR A 203 0.84 -12.05 13.01
C TYR A 203 0.21 -12.11 14.39
N ALA A 204 0.80 -12.92 15.26
CA ALA A 204 0.54 -12.86 16.69
C ALA A 204 1.82 -12.43 17.40
N VAL A 205 1.74 -11.34 18.17
CA VAL A 205 2.86 -10.78 18.91
C VAL A 205 2.63 -11.01 20.40
N GLU A 206 3.50 -11.81 21.00
CA GLU A 206 3.55 -12.00 22.45
C GLU A 206 4.52 -10.98 23.05
N LEU A 207 4.02 -10.01 23.83
CA LEU A 207 4.85 -9.01 24.50
C LEU A 207 5.00 -9.33 25.98
N THR A 208 6.16 -9.89 26.37
CA THR A 208 6.44 -10.15 27.78
C THR A 208 7.09 -8.93 28.44
N GLN A 209 6.55 -8.50 29.58
CA GLN A 209 7.11 -7.43 30.40
C GLN A 209 7.87 -7.99 31.60
N TYR A 210 9.00 -7.35 31.91
CA TYR A 210 9.73 -7.53 33.15
C TYR A 210 9.89 -6.17 33.86
N ARG A 211 9.70 -6.15 35.18
CA ARG A 211 9.87 -4.96 36.03
C ARG A 211 11.07 -5.16 36.96
N GLY A 212 11.86 -4.11 37.14
CA GLY A 212 12.97 -4.04 38.08
C GLY A 212 12.72 -3.02 39.18
N GLY A 213 13.76 -2.69 39.95
CA GLY A 213 13.69 -1.58 40.91
C GLY A 213 13.53 -0.23 40.22
N GLY A 214 12.69 0.64 40.80
CA GLY A 214 12.33 1.94 40.21
C GLY A 214 11.40 1.80 39.00
N ASP A 215 11.58 2.64 37.99
CA ASP A 215 10.75 2.67 36.77
C ASP A 215 11.30 1.82 35.61
N LEU A 216 12.31 0.97 35.87
CA LEU A 216 12.92 0.14 34.84
C LEU A 216 11.93 -0.94 34.37
N ARG A 217 11.54 -0.86 33.10
CA ARG A 217 10.71 -1.85 32.41
C ARG A 217 11.46 -2.40 31.20
N VAL A 218 11.46 -3.71 31.05
CA VAL A 218 11.99 -4.40 29.85
C VAL A 218 10.83 -5.09 29.15
N LEU A 219 10.73 -4.85 27.84
CA LEU A 219 9.71 -5.42 26.97
C LEU A 219 10.38 -6.37 25.98
N VAL A 220 9.90 -7.60 25.90
CA VAL A 220 10.45 -8.63 25.02
C VAL A 220 9.35 -9.08 24.05
N PRO A 221 9.31 -8.54 22.82
CA PRO A 221 8.37 -8.99 21.81
C PRO A 221 8.81 -10.35 21.25
N ARG A 222 7.84 -11.23 21.01
CA ARG A 222 8.02 -12.49 20.29
C ARG A 222 6.95 -12.60 19.23
N VAL A 223 7.36 -12.80 17.99
CA VAL A 223 6.44 -12.81 16.85
C VAL A 223 6.17 -14.25 16.43
N HIS A 224 4.90 -14.54 16.14
CA HIS A 224 4.42 -15.78 15.59
C HIS A 224 3.75 -15.51 14.23
N GLY A 225 4.01 -16.37 13.25
CA GLY A 225 3.51 -16.22 11.88
C GLY A 225 4.57 -15.85 10.84
N GLU A 226 5.78 -15.44 11.26
CA GLU A 226 6.88 -15.03 10.35
C GLU A 226 7.30 -16.11 9.36
N VAL A 227 7.35 -17.38 9.79
CA VAL A 227 7.74 -18.49 8.89
C VAL A 227 6.72 -18.67 7.77
N ALA A 228 5.44 -18.43 8.05
CA ALA A 228 4.38 -18.54 7.06
C ALA A 228 4.37 -17.34 6.11
N THR A 229 4.75 -16.14 6.55
CA THR A 229 4.93 -14.97 5.66
C THR A 229 6.22 -15.05 4.83
N ALA A 230 7.29 -15.62 5.39
CA ALA A 230 8.50 -16.00 4.65
C ALA A 230 8.26 -17.16 3.65
N ALA A 231 7.23 -17.99 3.87
CA ALA A 231 6.79 -19.02 2.93
C ALA A 231 5.73 -18.51 1.92
N LYS A 232 4.95 -17.49 2.28
CA LYS A 232 4.12 -16.71 1.34
C LYS A 232 4.97 -15.86 0.42
N SER A 233 6.10 -15.39 0.94
CA SER A 233 7.22 -14.97 0.12
C SER A 233 7.63 -16.21 -0.67
N PRO A 234 7.44 -16.23 -2.01
CA PRO A 234 7.94 -17.34 -2.79
C PRO A 234 9.44 -17.43 -2.53
N SER A 235 9.91 -18.60 -2.14
CA SER A 235 11.32 -18.96 -2.12
C SER A 235 12.02 -18.34 -3.33
N GLY A 236 12.98 -17.44 -3.08
CA GLY A 236 13.82 -16.85 -4.13
C GLY A 236 13.07 -16.12 -5.23
N ARG A 237 12.35 -15.04 -4.91
CA ARG A 237 12.08 -14.00 -5.88
C ARG A 237 12.54 -12.67 -5.31
N THR A 238 13.75 -12.27 -5.68
CA THR A 238 14.08 -10.86 -5.86
C THR A 238 12.90 -10.23 -6.60
N THR A 239 12.01 -9.54 -5.89
CA THR A 239 11.26 -8.43 -6.48
C THR A 239 12.30 -7.36 -6.78
N GLN A 240 13.06 -7.56 -7.86
CA GLN A 240 13.71 -6.46 -8.52
C GLN A 240 12.57 -5.52 -8.90
N ARG A 241 12.39 -4.47 -8.08
CA ARG A 241 11.68 -3.27 -8.48
C ARG A 241 12.24 -2.92 -9.85
N THR A 242 11.42 -3.04 -10.90
CA THR A 242 11.89 -2.83 -12.28
C THR A 242 12.38 -1.40 -12.36
N THR A 243 13.69 -1.20 -12.26
CA THR A 243 14.28 0.13 -12.44
C THR A 243 14.16 0.53 -13.90
N ARG A 244 14.35 1.82 -14.20
CA ARG A 244 14.41 2.26 -15.60
C ARG A 244 15.50 1.51 -16.36
N ASP A 245 16.65 1.30 -15.72
CA ASP A 245 17.74 0.52 -16.30
C ASP A 245 17.38 -0.94 -16.57
N ASP A 246 16.64 -1.59 -15.68
CA ASP A 246 16.13 -2.95 -15.89
C ASP A 246 15.14 -3.01 -17.06
N MET A 247 14.26 -2.01 -17.16
CA MET A 247 13.30 -1.90 -18.25
C MET A 247 14.01 -1.68 -19.58
N ASP A 248 14.99 -0.77 -19.64
CA ASP A 248 15.78 -0.51 -20.83
C ASP A 248 16.63 -1.72 -21.22
N ALA A 249 17.15 -2.48 -20.25
CA ALA A 249 17.83 -3.74 -20.52
C ALA A 249 16.88 -4.79 -21.11
N ALA A 250 15.66 -4.91 -20.57
CA ALA A 250 14.63 -5.80 -21.11
C ALA A 250 14.22 -5.40 -22.53
N ILE A 251 14.05 -4.10 -22.80
CA ILE A 251 13.80 -3.57 -24.15
C ILE A 251 14.95 -3.95 -25.09
N ARG A 252 16.21 -3.70 -24.70
CA ARG A 252 17.40 -4.06 -25.51
C ARG A 252 17.47 -5.56 -25.84
N SER A 253 16.93 -6.42 -24.99
CA SER A 253 16.90 -7.87 -25.20
C SER A 253 15.87 -8.34 -26.25
N ARG A 254 14.91 -7.49 -26.64
CA ARG A 254 13.91 -7.86 -27.66
C ARG A 254 14.56 -7.95 -29.03
N THR A 255 14.25 -9.01 -29.79
CA THR A 255 14.83 -9.25 -31.12
C THR A 255 14.31 -8.26 -32.16
N ASP A 256 13.02 -7.92 -32.08
CA ASP A 256 12.34 -7.01 -33.01
C ASP A 256 12.78 -5.54 -32.80
N PRO A 257 13.42 -4.90 -33.79
CA PRO A 257 13.89 -3.52 -33.68
C PRO A 257 12.77 -2.49 -33.57
N ASP A 258 11.59 -2.78 -34.08
CA ASP A 258 10.46 -1.85 -34.10
C ASP A 258 9.80 -1.85 -32.72
N VAL A 259 9.63 -3.03 -32.11
CA VAL A 259 9.20 -3.18 -30.71
C VAL A 259 10.13 -2.41 -29.76
N ARG A 260 11.45 -2.50 -29.98
CA ARG A 260 12.42 -1.74 -29.17
C ARG A 260 12.20 -0.23 -29.28
N ARG A 261 12.09 0.29 -30.50
CA ARG A 261 11.89 1.73 -30.73
C ARG A 261 10.58 2.22 -30.13
N THR A 262 9.50 1.46 -30.31
CA THR A 262 8.18 1.79 -29.77
C THR A 262 8.17 1.81 -28.25
N ALA A 263 8.74 0.80 -27.59
CA ALA A 263 8.84 0.75 -26.13
C ALA A 263 9.64 1.94 -25.57
N THR A 264 10.81 2.22 -26.15
CA THR A 264 11.66 3.33 -25.73
C THR A 264 10.95 4.67 -25.91
N ALA A 265 10.33 4.90 -27.07
CA ALA A 265 9.60 6.14 -27.35
C ALA A 265 8.44 6.38 -26.37
N LEU A 266 7.67 5.34 -26.02
CA LEU A 266 6.59 5.45 -25.03
C LEU A 266 7.11 5.86 -23.66
N LEU A 267 8.20 5.24 -23.19
CA LEU A 267 8.76 5.55 -21.88
C LEU A 267 9.46 6.92 -21.87
N ASP A 268 10.14 7.30 -22.94
CA ASP A 268 10.82 8.59 -23.07
C ASP A 268 9.80 9.73 -23.13
N HIS A 269 8.70 9.54 -23.85
CA HIS A 269 7.58 10.49 -23.85
C HIS A 269 6.99 10.67 -22.45
N ALA A 270 6.70 9.56 -21.75
CA ALA A 270 6.17 9.60 -20.39
C ALA A 270 7.14 10.25 -19.40
N ALA A 271 8.45 10.04 -19.53
CA ALA A 271 9.47 10.68 -18.72
C ALA A 271 9.60 12.18 -19.01
N ALA A 272 9.46 12.60 -20.28
CA ALA A 272 9.59 13.99 -20.69
C ALA A 272 8.35 14.84 -20.38
N LYS A 273 7.15 14.25 -20.44
CA LYS A 273 5.85 14.96 -20.31
C LYS A 273 5.10 14.62 -19.03
N GLY A 274 5.64 13.76 -18.19
CA GLY A 274 4.97 13.21 -17.03
C GLY A 274 5.96 12.63 -16.01
N ARG A 275 5.60 11.49 -15.40
CA ARG A 275 6.51 10.69 -14.58
C ARG A 275 6.30 9.21 -14.85
N LEU A 276 7.35 8.42 -14.62
CA LEU A 276 7.31 6.96 -14.65
C LEU A 276 7.35 6.40 -13.25
N GLU A 277 6.53 5.37 -13.01
CA GLU A 277 6.54 4.60 -11.78
C GLU A 277 6.85 3.13 -12.08
N CYS A 278 7.69 2.53 -11.25
CA CYS A 278 8.13 1.15 -11.41
C CYS A 278 7.00 0.19 -11.05
N GLY A 279 6.65 -0.72 -11.96
CA GLY A 279 5.68 -1.77 -11.68
C GLY A 279 6.22 -2.85 -10.74
N THR A 280 5.32 -3.47 -9.99
CA THR A 280 5.59 -4.56 -9.03
C THR A 280 5.21 -5.94 -9.56
N ALA A 281 4.81 -6.03 -10.84
CA ALA A 281 4.37 -7.26 -11.47
C ALA A 281 5.52 -8.29 -11.62
N LYS A 282 5.16 -9.57 -11.85
CA LYS A 282 6.13 -10.65 -12.13
C LYS A 282 6.98 -10.33 -13.38
N TYR A 283 6.34 -9.72 -14.36
CA TYR A 283 6.94 -9.23 -15.59
C TYR A 283 7.40 -7.78 -15.43
N ARG A 284 8.34 -7.34 -16.26
CA ARG A 284 8.87 -5.97 -16.19
C ARG A 284 7.76 -5.01 -16.62
N SER A 285 7.39 -4.04 -15.78
CA SER A 285 6.39 -3.05 -16.17
C SER A 285 6.69 -1.68 -15.61
N MET A 286 6.20 -0.66 -16.31
CA MET A 286 6.30 0.74 -15.91
C MET A 286 4.99 1.47 -16.19
N ARG A 287 4.48 2.15 -15.18
CA ARG A 287 3.26 2.95 -15.27
C ARG A 287 3.63 4.40 -15.61
N ALA A 288 2.95 4.95 -16.61
CA ALA A 288 3.10 6.32 -17.06
C ALA A 288 2.00 7.20 -16.47
N TYR A 289 2.42 8.19 -15.69
CA TYR A 289 1.57 9.24 -15.15
C TYR A 289 1.77 10.52 -15.94
N TYR A 290 0.69 11.22 -16.23
CA TYR A 290 0.75 12.51 -16.89
C TYR A 290 0.06 13.57 -16.04
N ARG A 291 0.54 14.81 -16.12
CA ARG A 291 -0.02 15.91 -15.37
C ARG A 291 -1.18 16.53 -16.15
N VAL A 292 -2.40 16.32 -15.68
CA VAL A 292 -3.62 16.85 -16.31
C VAL A 292 -4.29 17.80 -15.31
N SER A 293 -4.47 19.07 -15.68
CA SER A 293 -5.06 20.10 -14.80
C SER A 293 -4.40 20.15 -13.40
N GLY A 294 -3.08 19.99 -13.35
CA GLY A 294 -2.31 20.02 -12.09
C GLY A 294 -2.30 18.71 -11.28
N ARG A 295 -3.02 17.66 -11.70
CA ARG A 295 -3.09 16.34 -11.05
C ARG A 295 -2.26 15.31 -11.80
N GLY A 296 -1.59 14.40 -11.07
CA GLY A 296 -0.88 13.27 -11.68
C GLY A 296 -1.86 12.13 -11.95
N VAL A 297 -2.23 11.91 -13.20
CA VAL A 297 -3.19 10.87 -13.60
C VAL A 297 -2.42 9.70 -14.20
N PRO A 298 -2.60 8.46 -13.70
CA PRO A 298 -2.05 7.30 -14.37
C PRO A 298 -2.85 7.06 -15.66
N VAL A 299 -2.16 7.09 -16.80
CA VAL A 299 -2.80 6.98 -18.12
C VAL A 299 -2.52 5.63 -18.76
N ALA A 300 -1.29 5.15 -18.67
CA ALA A 300 -0.87 3.92 -19.37
C ALA A 300 0.12 3.11 -18.54
N THR A 301 0.25 1.81 -18.84
CA THR A 301 1.27 0.92 -18.29
C THR A 301 1.87 0.10 -19.42
N LEU A 302 3.19 0.18 -19.58
CA LEU A 302 3.96 -0.67 -20.48
C LEU A 302 4.39 -1.94 -19.74
N SER A 303 4.12 -3.10 -20.32
CA SER A 303 4.41 -4.41 -19.74
C SER A 303 5.23 -5.26 -20.71
N LEU A 304 6.35 -5.79 -20.24
CA LEU A 304 7.27 -6.67 -20.96
C LEU A 304 7.32 -8.03 -20.28
N HIS A 305 6.75 -9.04 -20.94
CA HIS A 305 6.58 -10.39 -20.41
C HIS A 305 7.73 -11.32 -20.80
N ASP A 306 7.81 -12.49 -20.17
CA ASP A 306 8.80 -13.51 -20.55
C ASP A 306 8.62 -13.95 -22.02
N ASP A 307 7.37 -13.98 -22.48
CA ASP A 307 6.98 -14.20 -23.87
C ASP A 307 6.78 -12.84 -24.58
N PRO A 308 7.69 -12.42 -25.48
CA PRO A 308 7.63 -11.11 -26.13
C PRO A 308 6.35 -10.88 -26.95
N ALA A 309 5.68 -11.93 -27.40
CA ALA A 309 4.41 -11.80 -28.12
C ALA A 309 3.28 -11.26 -27.22
N LYS A 310 3.45 -11.33 -25.90
CA LYS A 310 2.50 -10.83 -24.90
C LYS A 310 2.83 -9.44 -24.39
N ASP A 311 3.94 -8.84 -24.82
CA ASP A 311 4.27 -7.45 -24.51
C ASP A 311 3.10 -6.55 -24.87
N ASP A 312 2.74 -5.63 -23.98
CA ASP A 312 1.51 -4.84 -24.11
C ASP A 312 1.63 -3.43 -23.54
N LEU A 313 0.81 -2.54 -24.10
CA LEU A 313 0.49 -1.23 -23.55
C LEU A 313 -0.97 -1.24 -23.10
N SER A 314 -1.20 -1.05 -21.81
CA SER A 314 -2.52 -1.03 -21.19
C SER A 314 -2.89 0.39 -20.74
N PHE A 315 -4.13 0.84 -20.97
CA PHE A 315 -4.60 2.19 -20.58
C PHE A 315 -5.48 2.13 -19.33
N ALA A 316 -5.20 2.98 -18.33
CA ALA A 316 -5.86 2.95 -17.04
C ALA A 316 -7.18 3.75 -17.03
N PHE A 317 -8.16 3.34 -17.85
CA PHE A 317 -9.43 4.06 -18.01
C PHE A 317 -10.23 4.23 -16.72
N GLY A 318 -10.14 3.27 -15.78
CA GLY A 318 -10.74 3.43 -14.45
C GLY A 318 -10.19 4.65 -13.71
N SER A 319 -8.87 4.84 -13.70
CA SER A 319 -8.23 6.01 -13.07
C SER A 319 -8.48 7.30 -13.85
N ILE A 320 -8.43 7.25 -15.19
CA ILE A 320 -8.76 8.41 -16.03
C ILE A 320 -10.19 8.89 -15.74
N THR A 321 -11.17 7.97 -15.68
CA THR A 321 -12.56 8.30 -15.38
C THR A 321 -12.73 8.84 -13.97
N TYR A 322 -12.03 8.26 -13.00
CA TYR A 322 -12.06 8.71 -11.61
C TYR A 322 -11.51 10.16 -11.47
N HIS A 323 -10.37 10.46 -12.09
CA HIS A 323 -9.71 11.75 -11.92
C HIS A 323 -10.23 12.86 -12.84
N LEU A 324 -10.66 12.50 -14.06
CA LEU A 324 -10.97 13.43 -15.15
C LEU A 324 -12.45 13.39 -15.57
N GLY A 325 -13.24 12.46 -15.03
CA GLY A 325 -14.64 12.30 -15.35
C GLY A 325 -14.92 11.48 -16.61
N HIS A 326 -16.20 11.12 -16.78
CA HIS A 326 -16.67 10.25 -17.86
C HIS A 326 -16.47 10.87 -19.25
N ASP A 327 -16.72 12.17 -19.41
CA ASP A 327 -16.64 12.83 -20.72
C ASP A 327 -15.21 12.87 -21.26
N ARG A 328 -14.23 13.11 -20.38
CA ARG A 328 -12.81 13.07 -20.77
C ARG A 328 -12.32 11.66 -21.06
N ALA A 329 -12.78 10.68 -20.29
CA ALA A 329 -12.50 9.27 -20.61
C ALA A 329 -13.11 8.87 -21.96
N ALA A 330 -14.35 9.28 -22.25
CA ALA A 330 -14.99 9.03 -23.54
C ALA A 330 -14.24 9.68 -24.71
N ALA A 331 -13.84 10.94 -24.57
CA ALA A 331 -13.06 11.67 -25.58
C ALA A 331 -11.70 11.00 -25.83
N PHE A 332 -11.02 10.54 -24.77
CA PHE A 332 -9.76 9.82 -24.89
C PHE A 332 -9.92 8.45 -25.56
N ALA A 333 -10.98 7.70 -25.24
CA ALA A 333 -11.28 6.44 -25.93
C ALA A 333 -11.50 6.64 -27.42
N ALA A 334 -12.16 7.74 -27.81
CA ALA A 334 -12.44 8.08 -29.19
C ALA A 334 -11.20 8.61 -29.96
N SER A 335 -10.20 9.17 -29.28
CA SER A 335 -8.98 9.67 -29.91
C SER A 335 -7.89 8.61 -30.11
N LEU A 336 -7.99 7.46 -29.42
CA LEU A 336 -7.05 6.34 -29.61
C LEU A 336 -7.20 5.70 -31.00
N PRO A 337 -6.10 5.26 -31.64
CA PRO A 337 -6.14 4.68 -32.97
C PRO A 337 -6.85 3.32 -32.98
N SER A 338 -7.46 2.98 -34.12
CA SER A 338 -8.06 1.67 -34.34
C SER A 338 -6.98 0.62 -34.56
N LEU A 339 -6.74 -0.21 -33.55
CA LEU A 339 -5.73 -1.27 -33.57
C LEU A 339 -6.36 -2.63 -33.27
N PRO A 340 -5.87 -3.72 -33.90
CA PRO A 340 -6.32 -5.08 -33.61
C PRO A 340 -6.34 -5.38 -32.12
N GLY A 341 -7.49 -5.83 -31.61
CA GLY A 341 -7.71 -6.14 -30.20
C GLY A 341 -7.96 -4.92 -29.28
N LEU A 342 -7.50 -3.71 -29.65
CA LEU A 342 -7.78 -2.49 -28.88
C LEU A 342 -9.20 -1.96 -29.17
N THR A 343 -9.59 -1.93 -30.45
CA THR A 343 -10.88 -1.34 -30.89
C THR A 343 -12.08 -2.00 -30.22
N GLU A 344 -12.11 -3.34 -30.18
CA GLU A 344 -13.20 -4.09 -29.52
C GLU A 344 -13.25 -3.83 -28.01
N ARG A 345 -12.07 -3.70 -27.37
CA ARG A 345 -11.97 -3.42 -25.93
C ARG A 345 -12.44 -2.00 -25.60
N LEU A 346 -12.10 -1.02 -26.43
CA LEU A 346 -12.58 0.36 -26.29
C LEU A 346 -14.09 0.46 -26.51
N ALA A 347 -14.64 -0.24 -27.52
CA ALA A 347 -16.08 -0.26 -27.77
C ALA A 347 -16.90 -0.85 -26.60
N ALA A 348 -16.29 -1.71 -25.78
CA ALA A 348 -16.93 -2.29 -24.60
C ALA A 348 -16.85 -1.41 -23.33
N LEU A 349 -16.06 -0.34 -23.33
CA LEU A 349 -15.87 0.53 -22.16
C LEU A 349 -17.12 1.33 -21.73
N PRO A 350 -17.95 1.89 -22.63
CA PRO A 350 -19.12 2.66 -22.22
C PRO A 350 -20.08 1.85 -21.33
N ALA A 351 -20.29 0.57 -21.66
CA ALA A 351 -21.13 -0.34 -20.87
C ALA A 351 -20.58 -0.60 -19.44
N LYS A 352 -19.30 -0.31 -19.21
CA LYS A 352 -18.61 -0.45 -17.92
C LYS A 352 -18.37 0.90 -17.22
N GLY A 353 -19.01 1.98 -17.69
CA GLY A 353 -18.76 3.33 -17.17
C GLY A 353 -17.30 3.76 -17.33
N TYR A 354 -16.65 3.33 -18.42
CA TYR A 354 -15.22 3.55 -18.68
C TYR A 354 -14.29 3.02 -17.57
N ASN A 355 -14.73 2.05 -16.76
CA ASN A 355 -13.88 1.35 -15.82
C ASN A 355 -13.24 0.11 -16.48
N GLY A 356 -11.93 0.16 -16.74
CA GLY A 356 -11.21 -0.97 -17.31
C GLY A 356 -9.78 -0.66 -17.73
N TRP A 357 -9.14 -1.68 -18.29
CA TRP A 357 -7.75 -1.67 -18.76
C TRP A 357 -7.68 -2.20 -20.20
N PRO A 358 -8.24 -1.49 -21.20
CA PRO A 358 -8.04 -1.88 -22.58
C PRO A 358 -6.55 -1.85 -22.89
N SER A 359 -6.08 -2.87 -23.61
CA SER A 359 -4.67 -3.00 -23.94
C SER A 359 -4.47 -3.31 -25.40
N VAL A 360 -3.27 -3.03 -25.89
CA VAL A 360 -2.80 -3.38 -27.23
C VAL A 360 -1.47 -4.09 -27.12
N SER A 361 -1.27 -5.10 -27.97
CA SER A 361 0.01 -5.81 -28.05
C SER A 361 1.08 -4.88 -28.61
N LEU A 362 2.27 -4.88 -28.01
CA LEU A 362 3.38 -4.03 -28.40
C LEU A 362 3.90 -4.37 -29.81
N PRO A 363 4.03 -5.64 -30.24
CA PRO A 363 4.22 -6.00 -31.64
C PRO A 363 3.19 -5.40 -32.61
N VAL A 364 1.91 -5.38 -32.23
CA VAL A 364 0.84 -4.79 -33.07
C VAL A 364 1.01 -3.28 -33.17
N LEU A 365 1.34 -2.61 -32.07
CA LEU A 365 1.60 -1.17 -32.06
C LEU A 365 2.89 -0.82 -32.83
N ALA A 366 3.91 -1.69 -32.79
CA ALA A 366 5.18 -1.47 -33.44
C ALA A 366 5.17 -1.74 -34.96
N ALA A 367 4.22 -2.54 -35.45
CA ALA A 367 4.09 -2.86 -36.87
C ALA A 367 3.75 -1.63 -37.74
N ASP A 368 3.16 -0.58 -37.14
CA ASP A 368 2.80 0.66 -37.83
C ASP A 368 3.33 1.88 -37.06
N PRO A 369 4.37 2.57 -37.57
CA PRO A 369 4.90 3.78 -36.95
C PRO A 369 3.86 4.88 -36.72
N THR A 370 2.85 4.97 -37.59
CA THR A 370 1.78 5.98 -37.47
C THR A 370 0.86 5.70 -36.29
N ALA A 371 0.73 4.43 -35.88
CA ALA A 371 -0.05 4.03 -34.72
C ALA A 371 0.56 4.53 -33.41
N LEU A 372 1.89 4.47 -33.27
CA LEU A 372 2.60 5.03 -32.11
C LEU A 372 2.39 6.55 -32.02
N GLU A 373 2.58 7.26 -33.13
CA GLU A 373 2.36 8.72 -33.18
C GLU A 373 0.92 9.08 -32.80
N ALA A 374 -0.07 8.32 -33.29
CA ALA A 374 -1.47 8.51 -32.94
C ALA A 374 -1.75 8.24 -31.45
N VAL A 375 -1.16 7.20 -30.85
CA VAL A 375 -1.29 6.95 -29.39
C VAL A 375 -0.68 8.10 -28.59
N LEU A 376 0.52 8.56 -28.94
CA LEU A 376 1.17 9.67 -28.25
C LEU A 376 0.36 10.95 -28.39
N SER A 377 -0.13 11.26 -29.58
CA SER A 377 -1.01 12.41 -29.83
C SER A 377 -2.31 12.35 -29.04
N ALA A 378 -2.92 11.17 -28.91
CA ALA A 378 -4.11 10.97 -28.08
C ALA A 378 -3.83 11.25 -26.59
N ILE A 379 -2.67 10.82 -26.08
CA ILE A 379 -2.23 11.10 -24.72
C ILE A 379 -1.98 12.61 -24.54
N GLU A 380 -1.31 13.26 -25.50
CA GLU A 380 -1.08 14.70 -25.46
C GLU A 380 -2.40 15.49 -25.49
N GLY A 381 -3.37 15.08 -26.30
CA GLY A 381 -4.71 15.67 -26.32
C GLY A 381 -5.44 15.51 -24.98
N LEU A 382 -5.31 14.35 -24.33
CA LEU A 382 -5.83 14.14 -22.98
C LEU A 382 -5.15 15.08 -21.96
N VAL A 383 -3.85 15.30 -22.09
CA VAL A 383 -3.06 16.17 -21.20
C VAL A 383 -3.38 17.65 -21.42
N ALA A 384 -3.49 18.08 -22.67
CA ALA A 384 -3.69 19.48 -23.06
C ALA A 384 -5.13 19.98 -22.91
N GLY A 385 -6.11 19.09 -22.69
CA GLY A 385 -7.52 19.45 -22.54
C GLY A 385 -7.81 20.29 -21.29
N GLU A 386 -7.47 21.58 -21.32
CA GLU A 386 -8.09 22.71 -20.60
C GLU A 386 -7.47 24.07 -21.03
N GLU A 387 -7.98 24.66 -22.13
CA GLU A 387 -8.07 26.13 -22.28
C GLU A 387 -9.37 26.45 -23.05
N GLN A 388 -10.52 26.35 -22.38
CA GLN A 388 -11.67 27.16 -22.80
C GLN A 388 -11.65 28.44 -21.97
N PRO A 389 -11.47 29.63 -22.58
CA PRO A 389 -11.63 30.87 -21.85
C PRO A 389 -13.08 30.97 -21.38
N GLN A 390 -13.27 31.33 -20.11
CA GLN A 390 -14.55 31.86 -19.64
C GLN A 390 -14.90 33.06 -20.52
N THR A 391 -15.77 32.86 -21.51
CA THR A 391 -16.40 33.98 -22.21
C THR A 391 -17.39 34.60 -21.23
N SER A 392 -17.03 35.79 -20.74
CA SER A 392 -17.98 36.73 -20.18
C SER A 392 -19.13 36.94 -21.18
N GLY A 393 -20.36 36.75 -20.71
CA GLY A 393 -21.61 37.07 -21.38
C GLY A 393 -22.67 37.31 -20.33
#